data_AF-A0A4U0X4W5-F1
#
_entry.id   AF-A0A4U0X4W5-F1
#
_cell.length_a   1.000
_cell.length_b   1.000
_cell.length_c   1.000
_cell.angle_alpha   90.00
_cell.angle_beta   90.00
_cell.angle_gamma   90.00
#
_symmetry.space_group_name_H-M   'P 1'
#
loop_
_entity.id
_entity.type
_entity.pdbx_description
1 polymer ?
#
loop_
_entity_poly.entity_id
_entity_poly.type
_entity_poly.pdbx_seq_one_letter_code
_entity_poly.pdbx_strand_id
1 'polypeptide(L)'
;MGLDATRVISSISSRAGIEPPPVEPVNPSSNLIISIVNDASYLFAREAISAAATTVAQLIHACNSFTRFVSGLSAVGLNAAIIKQVVCANEHVVTAAQGQAEIGIWSMDIFVTEIISAGIAAEYLAYMCANLHVPSMDAVGLNGTAVSIAVCNAAHGR
;
A
#
# COMPACT_ATOMS: atom_id res chain seq x y z
N MET A 1 -13.93 -3.36 15.21
CA MET A 1 -14.87 -2.66 14.31
C MET A 1 -14.51 -3.11 12.90
N GLY A 2 -15.22 -4.09 12.34
CA GLY A 2 -14.88 -4.63 11.03
C GLY A 2 -15.38 -3.70 9.93
N LEU A 3 -14.52 -3.37 8.97
CA LEU A 3 -14.96 -2.75 7.73
C LEU A 3 -15.81 -3.76 6.96
N ASP A 4 -17.07 -3.41 6.70
CA ASP A 4 -17.97 -4.19 5.86
C ASP A 4 -17.69 -3.85 4.39
N ALA A 5 -17.11 -4.80 3.66
CA ALA A 5 -16.75 -4.64 2.24
C ALA A 5 -17.95 -4.23 1.38
N THR A 6 -19.15 -4.76 1.67
CA THR A 6 -20.39 -4.42 0.95
C THR A 6 -20.75 -2.95 1.15
N ARG A 7 -20.59 -2.45 2.37
CA ARG A 7 -20.85 -1.04 2.70
C ARG A 7 -19.82 -0.10 2.05
N VAL A 8 -18.55 -0.48 2.01
CA VAL A 8 -17.49 0.32 1.36
C VAL A 8 -17.75 0.41 -0.14
N ILE A 9 -18.01 -0.73 -0.80
CA ILE A 9 -18.23 -0.78 -2.24
C ILE A 9 -19.50 -0.04 -2.64
N SER A 10 -20.61 -0.25 -1.92
CA SER A 10 -21.86 0.50 -2.14
C SER A 10 -21.65 2.02 -2.03
N SER A 11 -20.88 2.49 -1.04
CA SER A 11 -20.57 3.91 -0.89
C SER A 11 -19.75 4.44 -2.06
N ILE A 12 -18.72 3.73 -2.52
CA ILE A 12 -17.87 4.14 -3.64
C ILE A 12 -18.68 4.19 -4.93
N SER A 13 -19.44 3.15 -5.23
CA SER A 13 -20.26 3.05 -6.44
C SER A 13 -21.33 4.14 -6.49
N SER A 14 -22.00 4.43 -5.36
CA SER A 14 -22.98 5.53 -5.29
C SER A 14 -22.37 6.90 -5.58
N ARG A 15 -21.14 7.15 -5.13
CA ARG A 15 -20.43 8.42 -5.35
C ARG A 15 -19.95 8.56 -6.78
N ALA A 16 -19.59 7.45 -7.42
CA ALA A 16 -19.14 7.42 -8.81
C ALA A 16 -20.31 7.34 -9.82
N GLY A 17 -21.56 7.18 -9.36
CA GLY A 17 -22.73 7.07 -10.24
C GLY A 17 -22.75 5.79 -11.08
N ILE A 18 -22.09 4.73 -10.59
CA ILE A 18 -21.94 3.43 -11.25
C ILE A 18 -22.70 2.37 -10.45
N GLU A 19 -23.21 1.36 -11.15
CA GLU A 19 -23.77 0.18 -10.49
C GLU A 19 -22.65 -0.59 -9.76
N PRO A 20 -22.84 -1.01 -8.50
CA PRO A 20 -21.81 -1.76 -7.79
C PRO A 20 -21.55 -3.09 -8.50
N PRO A 21 -20.28 -3.48 -8.69
CA PRO A 21 -19.96 -4.78 -9.25
C PRO A 21 -20.51 -5.91 -8.34
N PRO A 22 -20.71 -7.13 -8.86
CA PRO A 22 -21.01 -8.29 -8.03
C PRO A 22 -19.87 -8.51 -7.03
N VAL A 23 -20.17 -8.47 -5.74
CA VAL A 23 -19.19 -8.73 -4.67
C VAL A 23 -19.65 -9.94 -3.89
N GLU A 24 -18.89 -11.02 -3.95
CA GLU A 24 -18.97 -12.05 -2.91
C GLU A 24 -18.13 -11.58 -1.72
N PRO A 25 -18.64 -11.70 -0.47
CA PRO A 25 -17.83 -11.39 0.70
C PRO A 25 -16.62 -12.33 0.75
N VAL A 26 -15.42 -11.80 0.51
CA VAL A 26 -14.18 -12.55 0.62
C VAL A 26 -13.57 -12.29 1.99
N ASN A 27 -13.32 -13.34 2.75
CA ASN A 27 -12.40 -13.27 3.89
C ASN A 27 -10.98 -13.24 3.32
N PRO A 28 -10.21 -12.14 3.49
CA PRO A 28 -8.85 -12.07 2.98
C PRO A 28 -8.01 -13.18 3.59
N SER A 29 -7.22 -13.87 2.76
CA SER A 29 -6.30 -14.90 3.25
C SER A 29 -5.26 -14.28 4.20
N SER A 30 -4.78 -15.07 5.17
CA SER A 30 -3.73 -14.58 6.08
C SER A 30 -2.49 -14.10 5.34
N ASN A 31 -2.14 -14.72 4.21
CA ASN A 31 -0.98 -14.33 3.39
C ASN A 31 -1.16 -12.93 2.77
N LEU A 32 -2.37 -12.61 2.32
CA LEU A 32 -2.70 -11.29 1.79
C LEU A 32 -2.56 -10.22 2.87
N ILE A 33 -3.13 -10.47 4.05
CA ILE A 33 -3.04 -9.54 5.19
C ILE A 33 -1.57 -9.31 5.56
N ILE A 34 -0.76 -10.38 5.59
CA ILE A 34 0.68 -10.29 5.85
C ILE A 34 1.39 -9.45 4.78
N SER A 35 1.04 -9.61 3.50
CA SER A 35 1.62 -8.79 2.41
C SER A 35 1.32 -7.31 2.60
N ILE A 36 0.04 -6.96 2.81
CA ILE A 36 -0.38 -5.57 3.01
C ILE A 36 0.31 -4.97 4.24
N VAL A 37 0.40 -5.72 5.34
CA VAL A 37 1.11 -5.27 6.56
C VAL A 37 2.60 -5.05 6.28
N ASN A 38 3.24 -5.93 5.52
CA ASN A 38 4.65 -5.78 5.18
C ASN A 38 4.89 -4.55 4.29
N ASP A 39 4.06 -4.35 3.26
CA ASP A 39 4.16 -3.20 2.35
C ASP A 39 3.87 -1.89 3.10
N ALA A 40 2.86 -1.88 3.98
CA ALA A 40 2.60 -0.74 4.87
C ALA A 40 3.77 -0.47 5.83
N SER A 41 4.48 -1.52 6.27
CA SER A 41 5.68 -1.39 7.10
C SER A 41 6.85 -0.80 6.31
N TYR A 42 7.03 -1.18 5.05
CA TYR A 42 8.00 -0.55 4.17
C TYR A 42 7.66 0.92 3.92
N LEU A 43 6.40 1.22 3.58
CA LEU A 43 5.92 2.59 3.39
C LEU A 43 6.22 3.47 4.61
N PHE A 44 5.77 3.04 5.79
CA PHE A 44 6.02 3.76 7.04
C PHE A 44 7.51 4.01 7.28
N ALA A 45 8.36 3.00 7.04
CA ALA A 45 9.79 3.16 7.22
C ALA A 45 10.39 4.21 6.27
N ARG A 46 9.94 4.25 5.00
CA ARG A 46 10.41 5.25 4.03
C ARG A 46 9.95 6.66 4.38
N GLU A 47 8.71 6.82 4.82
CA GLU A 47 8.20 8.09 5.33
C GLU A 47 9.01 8.56 6.54
N ALA A 48 9.21 7.68 7.52
CA ALA A 48 9.93 8.00 8.74
C ALA A 48 11.37 8.42 8.47
N ILE A 49 12.09 7.71 7.59
CA ILE A 49 13.49 8.03 7.25
C ILE A 49 13.58 9.33 6.46
N SER A 50 12.69 9.54 5.48
CA SER A 50 12.65 10.75 4.67
C SER A 50 12.32 11.99 5.49
N ALA A 51 11.52 11.84 6.56
CA ALA A 51 11.14 12.93 7.45
C ALA A 51 12.16 13.19 8.58
N ALA A 52 12.77 12.13 9.14
CA ALA A 52 13.49 12.23 10.41
C ALA A 52 14.99 12.53 10.27
N ALA A 53 15.61 12.23 9.13
CA ALA A 53 17.06 12.34 8.98
C ALA A 53 17.47 13.25 7.83
N THR A 54 18.18 14.32 8.17
CA THR A 54 18.89 15.20 7.22
C THR A 54 20.40 14.93 7.22
N THR A 55 20.87 14.04 8.10
CA THR A 55 22.28 13.65 8.24
C THR A 55 22.42 12.14 8.49
N VAL A 56 23.56 11.57 8.10
CA VAL A 56 23.89 10.15 8.36
C VAL A 56 23.94 9.86 9.88
N ALA A 57 24.41 10.81 10.68
CA ALA A 57 24.43 10.66 12.14
C ALA A 57 23.03 10.47 12.75
N GLN A 58 22.01 11.15 12.21
CA GLN A 58 20.62 10.96 12.65
C GLN A 58 20.07 9.59 12.24
N LEU A 59 20.44 9.06 11.07
CA LEU A 59 20.08 7.70 10.65
C LEU A 59 20.67 6.66 11.61
N ILE A 60 21.97 6.78 11.92
CA ILE A 60 22.66 5.90 12.87
C ILE A 60 21.98 5.98 14.24
N HIS A 61 21.65 7.18 14.72
CA HIS A 61 20.95 7.35 15.99
C HIS A 61 19.55 6.72 16.00
N ALA A 62 18.79 6.88 14.91
CA ALA A 62 17.47 6.28 14.76
C ALA A 62 17.54 4.75 14.76
N CYS A 63 18.50 4.16 14.03
CA CYS A 63 18.75 2.73 14.03
C CYS A 63 19.14 2.21 15.43
N ASN A 64 20.09 2.87 16.10
CA ASN A 64 20.54 2.47 17.44
C ASN A 64 19.43 2.58 18.50
N SER A 65 18.51 3.52 18.32
CA SER A 65 17.38 3.75 19.22
C SER A 65 16.11 3.00 18.83
N PHE A 66 16.15 2.19 17.76
CA PHE A 66 14.96 1.59 17.16
C PHE A 66 14.13 0.74 18.14
N THR A 67 14.80 0.06 19.08
CA THR A 67 14.14 -0.79 20.08
C THR A 67 13.08 -0.06 20.90
N ARG A 68 13.19 1.27 21.04
CA ARG A 68 12.20 2.12 21.74
C ARG A 68 10.84 2.18 21.04
N PHE A 69 10.79 1.93 19.74
CA PHE A 69 9.57 2.06 18.93
C PHE A 69 8.87 0.72 18.67
N VAL A 70 9.55 -0.41 18.90
CA VAL A 70 9.07 -1.75 18.53
C VAL A 70 7.68 -2.04 19.08
N SER A 71 7.45 -1.79 20.37
CA SER A 71 6.15 -2.07 21.01
C SER A 71 5.02 -1.23 20.41
N GLY A 72 5.26 0.05 20.14
CA GLY A 72 4.29 0.94 19.51
C GLY A 72 3.96 0.52 18.08
N LEU A 73 4.97 0.20 17.28
CA LEU A 73 4.80 -0.25 15.90
C LEU A 73 4.03 -1.56 15.81
N SER A 74 4.37 -2.54 16.66
CA SER A 74 3.62 -3.80 16.72
C SER A 74 2.19 -3.62 17.23
N ALA A 75 1.94 -2.69 18.15
CA ALA A 75 0.60 -2.41 18.67
C ALA A 75 -0.34 -1.84 17.60
N VAL A 76 0.19 -1.13 16.58
CA VAL A 76 -0.60 -0.65 15.43
C VAL A 76 -0.61 -1.64 14.26
N GLY A 77 -0.13 -2.87 14.47
CA GLY A 77 -0.18 -3.93 13.46
C GLY A 77 0.93 -3.89 12.42
N LEU A 78 1.97 -3.07 12.60
CA LEU A 78 3.12 -3.01 11.70
C LEU A 78 4.20 -4.03 12.06
N ASN A 79 4.96 -4.44 11.05
CA ASN A 79 6.09 -5.33 11.17
C ASN A 79 7.36 -4.54 11.54
N ALA A 80 7.62 -4.44 12.84
CA ALA A 80 8.78 -3.73 13.37
C ALA A 80 10.13 -4.27 12.85
N ALA A 81 10.22 -5.54 12.45
CA ALA A 81 11.46 -6.10 11.91
C ALA A 81 11.78 -5.54 10.52
N ILE A 82 10.77 -5.42 9.64
CA ILE A 82 10.90 -4.78 8.33
C ILE A 82 11.29 -3.31 8.50
N ILE A 83 10.60 -2.59 9.39
CA ILE A 83 10.90 -1.17 9.62
C ILE A 83 12.34 -1.01 10.12
N LYS A 84 12.79 -1.86 11.06
CA LYS A 84 14.17 -1.86 11.54
C LYS A 84 15.16 -2.08 10.40
N GLN A 85 14.89 -3.08 9.55
CA GLN A 85 15.76 -3.41 8.42
C GLN A 85 15.92 -2.20 7.51
N VAL A 86 14.83 -1.53 7.16
CA VAL A 86 14.87 -0.35 6.29
C VAL A 86 15.59 0.82 6.97
N VAL A 87 15.27 1.13 8.23
CA VAL A 87 15.91 2.22 9.00
C VAL A 87 17.41 2.00 9.15
N CYS A 88 17.83 0.77 9.43
CA CYS A 88 19.23 0.45 9.68
C CYS A 88 20.07 0.16 8.43
N ALA A 89 19.44 -0.14 7.28
CA ALA A 89 20.15 -0.39 6.03
C ALA A 89 20.53 0.88 5.26
N ASN A 90 19.98 2.04 5.63
CA ASN A 90 20.27 3.30 4.93
C ASN A 90 21.61 3.89 5.37
N GLU A 91 22.59 3.85 4.46
CA GLU A 91 23.93 4.44 4.65
C GLU A 91 24.02 5.91 4.21
N HIS A 92 22.98 6.41 3.55
CA HIS A 92 22.90 7.76 3.01
C HIS A 92 21.58 8.43 3.36
N VAL A 93 21.61 9.76 3.45
CA VAL A 93 20.40 10.57 3.65
C VAL A 93 19.51 10.43 2.43
N VAL A 94 18.26 10.03 2.65
CA VAL A 94 17.24 9.95 1.61
C VAL A 94 16.88 11.37 1.20
N THR A 95 17.05 11.69 -0.08
CA THR A 95 16.60 12.98 -0.62
C THR A 95 15.08 13.01 -0.71
N ALA A 96 14.47 14.20 -0.69
CA ALA A 96 13.02 14.34 -0.83
C ALA A 96 12.47 13.66 -2.10
N ALA A 97 13.21 13.72 -3.21
CA ALA A 97 12.82 13.05 -4.46
C ALA A 97 12.87 11.52 -4.35
N GLN A 98 13.90 10.97 -3.70
CA GLN A 98 13.98 9.53 -3.44
C GLN A 98 12.88 9.07 -2.49
N GLY A 99 12.64 9.82 -1.41
CA GLY A 99 11.55 9.54 -0.47
C GLY A 99 10.19 9.53 -1.16
N GLN A 100 9.89 10.54 -1.98
CA GLN A 100 8.65 10.60 -2.74
C GLN A 100 8.50 9.42 -3.71
N ALA A 101 9.57 9.03 -4.41
CA ALA A 101 9.53 7.89 -5.32
C ALA A 101 9.25 6.57 -4.57
N GLU A 102 9.92 6.34 -3.44
CA GLU A 102 9.74 5.13 -2.64
C GLU A 102 8.35 5.07 -1.98
N ILE A 103 7.85 6.20 -1.47
CA ILE A 103 6.48 6.32 -0.95
C ILE A 103 5.46 5.96 -2.04
N GLY A 104 5.67 6.47 -3.27
CA GLY A 104 4.82 6.16 -4.41
C GLY A 104 4.78 4.66 -4.74
N ILE A 105 5.93 3.98 -4.72
CA ILE A 105 6.03 2.53 -4.98
C ILE A 105 5.21 1.73 -3.96
N TRP A 106 5.46 1.93 -2.66
CA TRP A 106 4.77 1.14 -1.64
C TRP A 106 3.28 1.48 -1.53
N SER A 107 2.90 2.73 -1.78
CA SER A 107 1.49 3.12 -1.86
C SER A 107 0.77 2.46 -3.04
N MET A 108 1.44 2.40 -4.20
CA MET A 108 0.94 1.71 -5.39
C MET A 108 0.80 0.21 -5.14
N ASP A 109 1.79 -0.45 -4.53
CA ASP A 109 1.77 -1.89 -4.29
C ASP A 109 0.63 -2.29 -3.33
N ILE A 110 0.42 -1.51 -2.25
CA ILE A 110 -0.73 -1.68 -1.35
C ILE A 110 -2.04 -1.54 -2.14
N PHE A 111 -2.18 -0.46 -2.92
CA PHE A 111 -3.40 -0.19 -3.69
C PHE A 111 -3.72 -1.28 -4.71
N VAL A 112 -2.71 -1.74 -5.46
CA VAL A 112 -2.84 -2.84 -6.42
C VAL A 112 -3.25 -4.12 -5.71
N THR A 113 -2.61 -4.43 -4.59
CA THR A 113 -2.90 -5.62 -3.79
C THR A 113 -4.33 -5.60 -3.27
N GLU A 114 -4.79 -4.45 -2.75
CA GLU A 114 -6.17 -4.26 -2.31
C GLU A 114 -7.17 -4.40 -3.47
N ILE A 115 -6.94 -3.75 -4.61
CA ILE A 115 -7.82 -3.89 -5.78
C ILE A 115 -7.92 -5.36 -6.18
N ILE A 116 -6.79 -6.03 -6.42
CA ILE A 116 -6.76 -7.40 -6.94
C ILE A 116 -7.45 -8.38 -5.97
N SER A 117 -7.42 -8.05 -4.68
CA SER A 117 -7.92 -8.93 -3.62
C SER A 117 -9.33 -8.61 -3.15
N ALA A 118 -9.84 -7.41 -3.42
CA ALA A 118 -11.19 -7.00 -3.05
C ALA A 118 -12.29 -7.81 -3.78
N GLY A 119 -11.95 -8.45 -4.91
CA GLY A 119 -12.83 -9.37 -5.62
C GLY A 119 -12.08 -10.52 -6.28
N ILE A 120 -12.48 -11.75 -5.96
CA ILE A 120 -11.92 -12.96 -6.61
C ILE A 120 -12.63 -13.30 -7.93
N ALA A 121 -13.81 -12.74 -8.17
CA ALA A 121 -14.55 -12.92 -9.42
C ALA A 121 -13.79 -12.32 -10.60
N ALA A 122 -13.65 -13.08 -11.69
CA ALA A 122 -13.01 -12.60 -12.92
C ALA A 122 -13.70 -11.34 -13.46
N GLU A 123 -15.02 -11.25 -13.31
CA GLU A 123 -15.86 -10.11 -13.70
C GLU A 123 -15.48 -8.82 -12.98
N TYR A 124 -15.09 -8.90 -11.70
CA TYR A 124 -14.64 -7.74 -10.93
C TYR A 124 -13.31 -7.19 -11.46
N LEU A 125 -12.31 -8.06 -11.72
CA LEU A 125 -11.03 -7.60 -12.26
C LEU A 125 -11.16 -7.09 -13.69
N ALA A 126 -12.02 -7.71 -14.50
CA ALA A 126 -12.36 -7.22 -15.84
C ALA A 126 -13.02 -5.83 -15.77
N TYR A 127 -13.96 -5.64 -14.84
CA TYR A 127 -14.59 -4.34 -14.59
C TYR A 127 -13.55 -3.30 -14.17
N MET A 128 -12.68 -3.61 -13.20
CA MET A 128 -11.64 -2.70 -12.74
C MET A 128 -10.68 -2.34 -13.88
N CYS A 129 -10.20 -3.34 -14.64
CA CYS A 129 -9.33 -3.10 -15.79
C CYS A 129 -9.96 -2.13 -16.81
N ALA A 130 -11.27 -2.23 -17.07
CA ALA A 130 -11.97 -1.36 -18.01
C ALA A 130 -12.27 0.06 -17.46
N ASN A 131 -12.37 0.22 -16.12
CA ASN A 131 -12.87 1.44 -15.49
C ASN A 131 -11.83 2.22 -14.68
N LEU A 132 -10.59 1.71 -14.54
CA LEU A 132 -9.51 2.46 -13.89
C LEU A 132 -9.17 3.73 -14.67
N HIS A 133 -9.18 4.87 -13.97
CA HIS A 133 -8.89 6.18 -14.56
C HIS A 133 -7.45 6.61 -14.26
N VAL A 134 -6.55 6.34 -15.20
CA VAL A 134 -5.10 6.63 -15.07
C VAL A 134 -4.81 8.06 -14.61
N PRO A 135 -5.38 9.13 -15.23
CA PRO A 135 -5.09 10.50 -14.80
C PRO A 135 -5.46 10.80 -13.35
N SER A 136 -6.54 10.19 -12.82
CA SER A 136 -6.93 10.38 -11.42
C SER A 136 -5.98 9.69 -10.45
N MET A 137 -5.44 8.52 -10.82
CA MET A 137 -4.44 7.82 -10.02
C MET A 137 -3.09 8.55 -10.04
N ASP A 138 -2.68 9.09 -11.19
CA ASP A 138 -1.48 9.91 -11.29
C ASP A 138 -1.58 11.19 -10.45
N ALA A 139 -2.77 11.83 -10.41
CA ALA A 139 -3.02 13.03 -9.61
C ALA A 139 -2.83 12.81 -8.10
N VAL A 140 -2.94 11.56 -7.62
CA VAL A 140 -2.70 11.18 -6.21
C VAL A 140 -1.39 10.43 -6.00
N GLY A 141 -0.53 10.35 -7.03
CA GLY A 141 0.82 9.78 -6.93
C GLY A 141 0.91 8.25 -6.99
N LEU A 142 -0.13 7.56 -7.47
CA LEU A 142 -0.19 6.09 -7.51
C LEU A 142 0.41 5.45 -8.78
N ASN A 143 0.97 6.22 -9.71
CA ASN A 143 1.41 5.74 -11.03
C ASN A 143 0.31 4.89 -11.70
N GLY A 144 -0.72 5.58 -12.20
CA GLY A 144 -1.93 4.97 -12.73
C GLY A 144 -1.68 4.01 -13.88
N THR A 145 -0.62 4.23 -14.67
CA THR A 145 -0.22 3.30 -15.74
C THR A 145 0.23 1.96 -15.17
N ALA A 146 1.09 1.96 -14.16
CA ALA A 146 1.55 0.73 -13.53
C ALA A 146 0.40 -0.02 -12.83
N VAL A 147 -0.48 0.71 -12.14
CA VAL A 147 -1.69 0.13 -11.53
C VAL A 147 -2.58 -0.53 -12.59
N SER A 148 -2.88 0.18 -13.68
CA SER A 148 -3.71 -0.34 -14.77
C SER A 148 -3.13 -1.61 -15.37
N ILE A 149 -1.81 -1.65 -15.62
CA ILE A 149 -1.13 -2.83 -16.14
C ILE A 149 -1.26 -4.00 -15.15
N ALA A 150 -0.99 -3.78 -13.87
CA ALA A 150 -1.05 -4.84 -12.85
C ALA A 150 -2.47 -5.44 -12.73
N VAL A 151 -3.49 -4.59 -12.67
CA VAL A 151 -4.89 -5.01 -12.53
C VAL A 151 -5.39 -5.73 -13.80
N CYS A 152 -5.06 -5.22 -14.99
CA CYS A 152 -5.44 -5.87 -16.25
C CYS A 152 -4.71 -7.21 -16.45
N ASN A 153 -3.44 -7.31 -16.09
CA ASN A 153 -2.72 -8.59 -16.13
C ASN A 153 -3.36 -9.63 -15.19
N ALA A 154 -3.80 -9.20 -14.00
CA ALA A 154 -4.53 -10.07 -13.08
C ALA A 154 -5.91 -10.50 -13.62
N ALA A 155 -6.56 -9.65 -14.43
CA ALA A 155 -7.83 -10.00 -15.10
C ALA A 155 -7.64 -11.03 -16.23
N HIS A 156 -6.52 -10.97 -16.96
CA HIS A 156 -6.24 -11.84 -18.12
C HIS A 156 -5.46 -13.12 -17.77
N GLY A 157 -4.81 -13.18 -16.62
CA GLY A 157 -4.00 -14.31 -16.16
C GLY A 157 -4.72 -15.31 -15.26
N ARG A 158 -6.06 -15.21 -15.13
CA ARG A 158 -6.91 -16.15 -14.39
C ARG A 158 -7.64 -17.11 -15.31
#